data_AF-A0A2D3R9P0-F1
#
_entry.id   AF-A0A2D3R9P0-F1
#
_cell.length_a   1.000
_cell.length_b   1.000
_cell.length_c   1.000
_cell.angle_alpha   90.00
_cell.angle_beta   90.00
_cell.angle_gamma   90.00
#
_symmetry.space_group_name_H-M   'P 1'
#
loop_
_entity.id
_entity.type
_entity.pdbx_description
1 polymer ?
#
loop_
_entity_poly.entity_id
_entity_poly.type
_entity_poly.pdbx_seq_one_letter_code
_entity_poly.pdbx_strand_id
1 'polypeptide(L)'
;MADAEPKKIATFRQENGFDLAAESSPVWMAALGPLELPLPNFRWRREILAQHDAHHLITGYDTSARGELLVAAWETGMGCYQDWRARGLCMVLMALGLVRYPVATWRAFERGRNGR
;
A
#
# COMPACT_ATOMS: atom_id res chain seq x y z
N MET A 1 -4.64 -11.33 22.45
CA MET A 1 -3.75 -11.41 21.26
C MET A 1 -3.76 -10.11 20.42
N ALA A 2 -4.11 -8.94 20.99
CA ALA A 2 -4.23 -7.67 20.26
C ALA A 2 -2.96 -6.80 20.28
N ASP A 3 -1.98 -7.09 21.15
CA ASP A 3 -0.78 -6.26 21.32
C ASP A 3 0.41 -6.61 20.39
N ALA A 4 0.25 -7.60 19.53
CA ALA A 4 1.32 -8.09 18.66
C ALA A 4 1.38 -7.38 17.28
N GLU A 5 0.25 -6.87 16.78
CA GLU A 5 0.18 -6.12 15.51
C GLU A 5 0.92 -4.78 15.55
N PRO A 6 0.75 -3.90 16.56
CA PRO A 6 1.40 -2.58 16.54
C PRO A 6 2.92 -2.67 16.64
N LYS A 7 3.46 -3.68 17.36
CA LYS A 7 4.91 -3.93 17.43
C LYS A 7 5.49 -4.37 16.09
N LYS A 8 4.80 -5.25 15.36
CA LYS A 8 5.26 -5.72 14.04
C LYS A 8 5.25 -4.59 13.00
N ILE A 9 4.24 -3.73 13.04
CA ILE A 9 4.17 -2.55 12.16
C ILE A 9 5.29 -1.56 12.51
N ALA A 10 5.54 -1.31 13.80
CA ALA A 10 6.64 -0.44 14.22
C ALA A 10 8.01 -0.95 13.76
N THR A 11 8.27 -2.26 13.87
CA THR A 11 9.51 -2.88 13.38
C THR A 11 9.61 -2.78 11.86
N PHE A 12 8.55 -3.10 11.12
CA PHE A 12 8.51 -2.94 9.66
C PHE A 12 8.83 -1.51 9.23
N ARG A 13 8.27 -0.52 9.93
CA ARG A 13 8.52 0.89 9.64
C ARG A 13 9.97 1.29 9.85
N GLN A 14 10.58 0.82 10.94
CA GLN A 14 11.98 1.06 11.24
C GLN A 14 12.92 0.40 10.22
N GLU A 15 12.63 -0.82 9.78
CA GLU A 15 13.42 -1.57 8.79
C GLU A 15 13.37 -0.95 7.40
N ASN A 16 12.25 -0.33 7.02
CA ASN A 16 12.08 0.34 5.73
C ASN A 16 12.44 1.83 5.77
N GLY A 17 12.96 2.33 6.90
CA GLY A 17 13.39 3.72 7.03
C GLY A 17 12.27 4.75 6.96
N PHE A 18 11.03 4.37 7.30
CA PHE A 18 9.92 5.31 7.32
C PHE A 18 10.05 6.28 8.50
N ASP A 19 10.17 7.57 8.19
CA ASP A 19 10.18 8.64 9.18
C ASP A 19 8.75 8.97 9.62
N LEU A 20 8.47 8.81 10.92
CA LEU A 20 7.18 9.17 11.53
C LEU A 20 6.84 10.65 11.33
N ALA A 21 7.84 11.53 11.20
CA ALA A 21 7.62 12.94 10.89
C ALA A 21 7.12 13.14 9.45
N ALA A 22 7.55 12.30 8.50
CA ALA A 22 7.09 12.32 7.11
C ALA A 22 5.61 11.89 6.98
N GLU A 23 5.09 11.06 7.90
CA GLU A 23 3.67 10.70 7.94
C GLU A 23 2.76 11.90 8.22
N SER A 24 3.27 12.91 8.94
CA SER A 24 2.56 14.15 9.26
C SER A 24 2.78 15.27 8.24
N SER A 25 3.68 15.06 7.27
CA SER A 25 3.95 16.00 6.19
C SER A 25 2.68 16.22 5.34
N PRO A 26 2.43 17.45 4.84
CA PRO A 26 1.34 17.70 3.90
C PRO A 26 1.56 17.03 2.53
N VAL A 27 2.77 16.57 2.23
CA VAL A 27 3.15 15.92 0.97
C VAL A 27 3.80 14.56 1.27
N TRP A 28 3.39 13.54 0.54
CA TRP A 28 3.98 12.20 0.53
C TRP A 28 4.67 11.97 -0.83
N MET A 29 5.87 11.39 -0.79
CA MET A 29 6.60 10.99 -2.00
C MET A 29 6.22 9.56 -2.37
N ALA A 30 5.42 9.41 -3.43
CA ALA A 30 5.10 8.10 -3.98
C ALA A 30 6.24 7.63 -4.90
N ALA A 31 6.93 6.56 -4.50
CA ALA A 31 8.01 5.96 -5.29
C ALA A 31 7.44 4.96 -6.31
N LEU A 32 7.30 5.40 -7.57
CA LEU A 32 6.89 4.59 -8.71
C LEU A 32 8.10 4.23 -9.59
N GLY A 33 9.14 3.69 -8.95
CA GLY A 33 10.35 3.19 -9.59
C GLY A 33 11.38 4.31 -9.65
N PRO A 34 11.87 4.72 -10.84
CA PRO A 34 12.74 5.87 -10.96
C PRO A 34 12.01 7.22 -10.79
N LEU A 35 10.68 7.20 -10.67
CA LEU A 35 9.84 8.38 -10.53
C LEU A 35 9.41 8.52 -9.07
N GLU A 36 9.79 9.62 -8.44
CA GLU A 36 9.27 10.04 -7.15
C GLU A 36 8.24 11.16 -7.39
N LEU A 37 6.97 10.89 -7.12
CA LEU A 37 5.90 11.87 -7.31
C LEU A 37 5.48 12.49 -5.97
N PRO A 38 5.59 13.82 -5.80
CA PRO A 38 5.04 14.49 -4.63
C PRO A 38 3.52 14.54 -4.74
N LEU A 39 2.84 13.77 -3.90
CA LEU A 39 1.39 13.74 -3.81
C LEU A 39 0.92 14.38 -2.50
N PRO A 40 -0.25 15.05 -2.48
CA PRO A 40 -0.80 15.55 -1.23
C PRO A 40 -1.10 14.38 -0.27
N ASN A 41 -0.60 14.47 0.96
CA ASN A 41 -0.84 13.49 2.00
C ASN A 41 -2.18 13.81 2.68
N PHE A 42 -3.28 13.53 1.98
CA PHE A 42 -4.62 13.81 2.47
C PHE A 42 -4.93 13.07 3.79
N ARG A 43 -5.85 13.61 4.59
CA ARG A 43 -6.25 13.02 5.88
C ARG A 43 -6.72 11.56 5.72
N TRP A 44 -7.55 11.29 4.72
CA TRP A 44 -8.05 9.94 4.42
C TRP A 44 -6.92 8.95 4.12
N ARG A 45 -5.80 9.40 3.53
CA ARG A 45 -4.63 8.56 3.25
C ARG A 45 -3.86 8.22 4.52
N ARG A 46 -3.72 9.19 5.44
CA ARG A 46 -3.10 8.96 6.75
C ARG A 46 -3.92 7.99 7.61
N GLU A 47 -5.26 8.08 7.54
CA GLU A 47 -6.17 7.21 8.28
C GLU A 47 -6.06 5.73 7.88
N ILE A 48 -5.70 5.44 6.61
CA ILE A 48 -5.55 4.07 6.11
C ILE A 48 -4.10 3.56 6.11
N LEU A 49 -3.13 4.40 6.46
CA LEU A 49 -1.71 4.09 6.29
C LEU A 49 -1.27 2.89 7.14
N ALA A 50 -1.72 2.81 8.38
CA ALA A 50 -1.43 1.68 9.25
C ALA A 50 -2.02 0.36 8.71
N GLN A 51 -3.21 0.42 8.12
CA GLN A 51 -3.85 -0.74 7.48
C GLN A 51 -3.06 -1.19 6.24
N HIS A 52 -2.63 -0.22 5.42
CA HIS A 52 -1.79 -0.46 4.25
C HIS A 52 -0.45 -1.12 4.62
N ASP A 53 0.27 -0.59 5.62
CA ASP A 53 1.53 -1.18 6.09
C ASP A 53 1.33 -2.62 6.58
N ALA A 54 0.21 -2.91 7.24
CA ALA A 54 -0.13 -4.27 7.65
C ALA A 54 -0.34 -5.20 6.44
N HIS A 55 -0.86 -4.69 5.32
CA HIS A 55 -1.02 -5.48 4.10
C HIS A 55 0.32 -5.87 3.47
N HIS A 56 1.38 -5.07 3.59
CA HIS A 56 2.72 -5.51 3.19
C HIS A 56 3.16 -6.75 3.98
N LEU A 57 2.89 -6.77 5.30
CA LEU A 57 3.22 -7.91 6.15
C LEU A 57 2.38 -9.16 5.81
N ILE A 58 1.09 -8.99 5.51
CA ILE A 58 0.18 -10.10 5.14
C ILE A 58 0.56 -10.67 3.77
N THR A 59 0.85 -9.79 2.82
CA THR A 59 1.09 -10.20 1.44
C THR A 59 2.51 -10.67 1.20
N GLY A 60 3.48 -10.15 1.97
CA GLY A 60 4.91 -10.33 1.75
C GLY A 60 5.46 -9.50 0.59
N TYR A 61 4.69 -8.55 0.07
CA TYR A 61 5.17 -7.60 -0.94
C TYR A 61 6.00 -6.51 -0.26
N ASP A 62 7.17 -6.22 -0.83
CA ASP A 62 8.08 -5.20 -0.32
C ASP A 62 7.55 -3.78 -0.58
N THR A 63 8.28 -2.77 -0.09
CA THR A 63 8.01 -1.34 -0.29
C THR A 63 8.65 -0.80 -1.58
N SER A 64 9.11 -1.70 -2.45
CA SER A 64 9.60 -1.30 -3.77
C SER A 64 8.43 -0.82 -4.62
N ALA A 65 8.72 -0.02 -5.64
CA ALA A 65 7.70 0.41 -6.59
C ALA A 65 6.87 -0.74 -7.18
N ARG A 66 7.49 -1.91 -7.39
CA ARG A 66 6.76 -3.09 -7.83
C ARG A 66 5.88 -3.61 -6.71
N GLY A 67 6.40 -3.75 -5.49
CA GLY A 67 5.67 -4.21 -4.32
C GLY A 67 4.44 -3.35 -4.01
N GLU A 68 4.58 -2.03 -4.04
CA GLU A 68 3.48 -1.06 -3.90
C GLU A 68 2.34 -1.30 -4.90
N LEU A 69 2.69 -1.51 -6.18
CA LEU A 69 1.70 -1.81 -7.23
C LEU A 69 1.01 -3.16 -7.02
N LEU A 70 1.71 -4.15 -6.45
CA LEU A 70 1.16 -5.46 -6.14
C LEU A 70 0.26 -5.43 -4.90
N VAL A 71 0.64 -4.69 -3.85
CA VAL A 71 -0.21 -4.45 -2.67
C VAL A 71 -1.48 -3.73 -3.08
N ALA A 72 -1.40 -2.66 -3.86
CA ALA A 72 -2.58 -1.93 -4.33
C ALA A 72 -3.55 -2.80 -5.16
N ALA A 73 -3.02 -3.71 -5.97
CA ALA A 73 -3.83 -4.67 -6.71
C ALA A 73 -4.50 -5.70 -5.80
N TRP A 74 -3.77 -6.21 -4.80
CA TRP A 74 -4.32 -7.10 -3.79
C TRP A 74 -5.41 -6.42 -2.95
N GLU A 75 -5.19 -5.18 -2.50
CA GLU A 75 -6.16 -4.36 -1.76
C GLU A 75 -7.43 -4.10 -2.59
N THR A 76 -7.27 -3.85 -3.90
CA THR A 76 -8.39 -3.72 -4.84
C THR A 76 -9.20 -5.01 -4.94
N GLY A 77 -8.52 -6.17 -4.96
CA GLY A 77 -9.17 -7.48 -4.96
C GLY A 77 -9.88 -7.82 -3.66
N MET A 78 -9.26 -7.49 -2.52
CA MET A 78 -9.84 -7.71 -1.19
C MET A 78 -11.04 -6.78 -0.94
N GLY A 79 -10.99 -5.55 -1.46
CA GLY A 79 -12.00 -4.52 -1.22
C GLY A 79 -11.99 -4.02 0.22
N CYS A 80 -10.80 -3.86 0.80
CA CYS A 80 -10.59 -3.59 2.23
C CYS A 80 -10.92 -2.16 2.69
N TYR A 81 -10.95 -1.19 1.77
CA TYR A 81 -11.15 0.22 2.10
C TYR A 81 -12.61 0.64 1.99
N GLN A 82 -13.11 1.34 3.01
CA GLN A 82 -14.45 1.95 2.99
C GLN A 82 -14.47 3.30 2.24
N ASP A 83 -13.39 4.10 2.33
CA ASP A 83 -13.30 5.37 1.62
C ASP A 83 -13.10 5.13 0.11
N TRP A 84 -13.98 5.70 -0.70
CA TRP A 84 -13.94 5.57 -2.16
C TRP A 84 -12.69 6.19 -2.79
N ARG A 85 -12.06 7.18 -2.13
CA ARG A 85 -10.82 7.82 -2.59
C ARG A 85 -9.64 6.88 -2.46
N ALA A 86 -9.57 6.17 -1.35
CA ALA A 86 -8.58 5.11 -1.14
C ALA A 86 -8.74 4.00 -2.19
N ARG A 87 -9.98 3.53 -2.39
CA ARG A 87 -10.29 2.55 -3.45
C ARG A 87 -9.87 3.06 -4.83
N GLY A 88 -10.15 4.32 -5.13
CA GLY A 88 -9.76 4.97 -6.39
C GLY A 88 -8.25 5.00 -6.57
N LEU A 89 -7.49 5.35 -5.54
CA LEU A 89 -6.02 5.31 -5.57
C LEU A 89 -5.50 3.90 -5.85
N CYS A 90 -6.01 2.89 -5.14
CA CYS A 90 -5.62 1.49 -5.37
C CYS A 90 -5.94 1.03 -6.79
N MET A 91 -7.08 1.43 -7.36
CA MET A 91 -7.44 1.11 -8.75
C MET A 91 -6.48 1.76 -9.76
N VAL A 92 -6.08 3.01 -9.54
CA VAL A 92 -5.10 3.70 -10.40
C VAL A 92 -3.73 2.99 -10.33
N LEU A 93 -3.28 2.66 -9.13
CA LEU A 93 -2.02 1.93 -8.93
C LEU A 93 -2.10 0.51 -9.52
N MET A 94 -3.22 -0.19 -9.37
CA MET A 94 -3.45 -1.47 -10.03
C MET A 94 -3.40 -1.34 -11.56
N ALA A 95 -3.99 -0.29 -12.14
CA ALA A 95 -3.92 -0.05 -13.58
C ALA A 95 -2.47 0.16 -14.06
N LEU A 96 -1.67 0.94 -13.31
CA LEU A 96 -0.23 1.09 -13.58
C LEU A 96 0.51 -0.24 -13.45
N GLY A 97 0.17 -1.04 -12.44
CA GLY A 97 0.67 -2.40 -12.25
C GLY A 97 0.34 -3.31 -13.43
N LEU A 98 -0.89 -3.27 -13.95
CA LEU A 98 -1.30 -4.07 -15.10
C LEU A 98 -0.54 -3.70 -16.38
N VAL A 99 -0.19 -2.43 -16.56
CA VAL A 99 0.65 -1.98 -17.68
C VAL A 99 2.10 -2.46 -17.52
N ARG A 100 2.66 -2.40 -16.30
CA ARG A 100 4.10 -2.61 -16.06
C ARG A 100 4.48 -4.06 -15.70
N TYR A 101 3.58 -4.79 -15.04
CA TYR A 101 3.76 -6.12 -14.46
C TYR A 101 2.45 -6.98 -14.56
N PRO A 102 1.85 -7.12 -15.75
CA PRO A 102 0.47 -7.62 -15.93
C PRO A 102 0.15 -8.91 -15.18
N VAL A 103 0.96 -9.95 -15.37
CA VAL A 103 0.73 -11.28 -14.78
C VAL A 103 0.85 -11.23 -13.25
N ALA A 104 1.84 -10.50 -12.72
CA ALA A 104 2.04 -10.41 -11.28
C ALA A 104 0.92 -9.61 -10.62
N THR A 105 0.51 -8.50 -11.22
CA THR A 105 -0.58 -7.65 -10.74
C THR A 105 -1.91 -8.38 -10.76
N TRP A 106 -2.23 -9.10 -11.84
CA TRP A 106 -3.46 -9.90 -11.90
C TRP A 106 -3.50 -10.99 -10.84
N ARG A 107 -2.38 -11.72 -10.62
CA ARG A 107 -2.28 -12.72 -9.55
C ARG A 107 -2.44 -12.12 -8.15
N ALA A 108 -1.88 -10.93 -7.92
CA ALA A 108 -2.04 -10.22 -6.65
C ALA A 108 -3.51 -9.86 -6.40
N PHE A 109 -4.20 -9.34 -7.43
CA PHE A 109 -5.63 -9.07 -7.39
C PHE A 109 -6.47 -10.33 -7.11
N GLU A 110 -6.22 -11.43 -7.82
CA GLU A 110 -6.91 -12.70 -7.57
C GLU A 110 -6.66 -13.24 -6.16
N ARG A 111 -5.43 -13.15 -5.65
CA ARG A 111 -5.11 -13.51 -4.27
C ARG A 111 -5.89 -12.65 -3.26
N GLY A 112 -6.11 -11.37 -3.55
CA GLY A 112 -6.94 -10.48 -2.75
C GLY A 112 -8.41 -10.92 -2.72
N ARG A 113 -8.97 -11.27 -3.88
CA ARG A 113 -10.37 -11.77 -3.96
C ARG A 113 -10.58 -13.09 -3.24
N ASN A 114 -9.61 -13.99 -3.32
CA ASN A 114 -9.70 -15.34 -2.76
C ASN A 114 -9.37 -15.41 -1.26
N GLY A 115 -8.75 -14.37 -0.71
CA GLY A 115 -8.40 -14.26 0.72
C GLY A 115 -9.46 -13.55 1.56
N ARG A 116 -10.64 -13.27 0.99
CA ARG A 116 -11.79 -12.67 1.68
C ARG A 116 -12.66 -13.75 2.32
#